data_AF-A0A3D4H8H0-F1
#
_entry.id   AF-A0A3D4H8H0-F1
#
_cell.length_a   1.000
_cell.length_b   1.000
_cell.length_c   1.000
_cell.angle_alpha   90.00
_cell.angle_beta   90.00
_cell.angle_gamma   90.00
#
_symmetry.space_group_name_H-M   'P 1'
#
loop_
_entity.id
_entity.type
_entity.pdbx_description
1 polymer ?
#
loop_
_entity_poly.entity_id
_entity_poly.type
_entity_poly.pdbx_seq_one_letter_code
_entity_poly.pdbx_strand_id
1 'polypeptide(L)'
;MGVLSQVEPQTVLPKPLDLLWLAILGVVCTAFSFMLSIQLIRRITPYSFVMAINLEPIYAILLALAIWPESETMSLEFYYGAAFIVAMIFLNSYLKGKRGFMGKQSVDSIR
;
A
#
# COMPACT_ATOMS: atom_id res chain seq x y z
N MET A 1 -36.41 -25.34 -7.37
CA MET A 1 -36.37 -25.12 -8.84
C MET A 1 -36.32 -23.61 -9.07
N GLY A 2 -35.13 -23.00 -9.00
CA GLY A 2 -35.03 -21.54 -9.00
C GLY A 2 -33.64 -21.00 -8.69
N VAL A 3 -32.61 -21.49 -9.41
CA VAL A 3 -31.28 -20.84 -9.49
C VAL A 3 -30.73 -21.14 -10.90
N LEU A 4 -31.37 -20.58 -11.93
CA LEU A 4 -30.82 -20.49 -13.29
C LEU A 4 -31.26 -19.16 -13.90
N SER A 5 -30.88 -18.06 -13.25
CA SER A 5 -30.91 -16.76 -13.89
C SER A 5 -29.56 -16.09 -13.68
N GLN A 6 -28.96 -15.64 -14.78
CA GLN A 6 -27.77 -14.78 -14.87
C GLN A 6 -26.38 -15.46 -14.78
N VAL A 7 -26.13 -16.48 -15.60
CA VAL A 7 -24.77 -16.68 -16.13
C VAL A 7 -24.80 -16.18 -17.58
N GLU A 8 -24.48 -14.90 -17.79
CA GLU A 8 -24.10 -14.44 -19.13
C GLU A 8 -22.92 -15.29 -19.59
N PRO A 9 -22.86 -15.71 -20.86
CA PRO A 9 -21.70 -16.41 -21.38
C PRO A 9 -20.50 -15.47 -21.20
N GLN A 10 -19.54 -15.86 -20.36
CA GLN A 10 -18.23 -15.21 -20.30
C GLN A 10 -17.56 -15.45 -21.65
N THR A 11 -17.83 -14.56 -22.61
CA THR A 11 -16.99 -14.40 -23.78
C THR A 11 -15.63 -13.98 -23.22
N VAL A 12 -14.63 -14.85 -23.38
CA VAL A 12 -13.24 -14.61 -22.95
C VAL A 12 -12.67 -13.31 -23.55
N LEU A 13 -13.37 -12.71 -24.51
CA LEU A 13 -13.12 -11.41 -25.07
C LEU A 13 -13.71 -10.29 -24.19
N PRO A 14 -12.87 -9.42 -23.58
CA PRO A 14 -13.35 -8.29 -22.80
C PRO A 14 -14.17 -7.34 -23.67
N LYS A 15 -15.20 -6.72 -23.10
CA LYS A 15 -16.00 -5.72 -23.83
C LYS A 15 -15.09 -4.54 -24.18
N PRO A 16 -15.32 -3.83 -25.30
CA PRO A 16 -14.48 -2.70 -25.70
C PRO A 16 -14.41 -1.60 -24.62
N LEU A 17 -15.46 -1.45 -23.83
CA LEU A 17 -15.50 -0.54 -22.69
C LEU A 17 -14.58 -1.00 -21.54
N ASP A 18 -14.49 -2.32 -21.27
CA ASP A 18 -13.59 -2.87 -20.25
C ASP A 18 -12.13 -2.60 -20.63
N LEU A 19 -11.82 -2.73 -21.93
CA LEU A 19 -10.49 -2.43 -22.47
C LEU A 19 -10.11 -0.96 -22.27
N LEU A 20 -11.07 -0.04 -22.46
CA LEU A 20 -10.89 1.38 -22.20
C LEU A 20 -10.63 1.65 -20.71
N TRP A 21 -11.40 1.05 -19.80
CA TRP A 21 -11.19 1.20 -18.36
C TRP A 21 -9.84 0.63 -17.91
N LEU A 22 -9.44 -0.52 -18.44
CA LEU A 22 -8.11 -1.11 -18.21
C LEU A 22 -6.99 -0.21 -18.70
N ALA A 23 -7.14 0.39 -19.87
CA ALA A 23 -6.16 1.34 -20.41
C ALA A 23 -6.05 2.60 -19.52
N ILE A 24 -7.18 3.17 -19.10
CA ILE A 24 -7.20 4.33 -18.20
C ILE A 24 -6.54 3.99 -16.86
N LEU A 25 -6.94 2.88 -16.24
CA LEU A 25 -6.38 2.45 -14.96
C LEU A 25 -4.87 2.16 -15.08
N GLY A 26 -4.44 1.43 -16.10
CA GLY A 26 -3.04 1.10 -16.31
C GLY A 26 -2.15 2.33 -16.56
N VAL A 27 -2.64 3.32 -17.32
CA VAL A 27 -1.88 4.53 -17.60
C VAL A 27 -1.90 5.49 -16.41
N VAL A 28 -3.08 5.82 -15.89
CA VAL A 28 -3.25 6.84 -14.86
C VAL A 28 -2.86 6.32 -13.48
N CYS A 29 -3.38 5.16 -13.07
CA CYS A 29 -3.13 4.63 -11.74
C CYS A 29 -1.73 4.03 -11.62
N THR A 30 -1.26 3.31 -12.64
CA THR A 30 0.02 2.58 -12.57
C THR A 30 1.17 3.38 -13.18
N ALA A 31 1.14 3.68 -14.48
CA ALA A 31 2.30 4.26 -15.17
C ALA A 31 2.63 5.68 -14.66
N PHE A 32 1.62 6.54 -14.50
CA PHE A 32 1.84 7.91 -14.02
C PHE A 32 2.29 7.97 -12.55
N SER A 33 1.61 7.26 -11.64
CA SER A 33 2.02 7.17 -10.22
C SER A 33 3.41 6.56 -10.04
N PHE A 34 3.78 5.59 -10.87
CA PHE A 34 5.13 5.01 -10.86
C PHE A 34 6.19 6.00 -11.35
N MET A 35 5.90 6.77 -12.40
CA MET A 35 6.79 7.84 -12.86
C MET A 35 7.01 8.90 -11.77
N LEU A 36 5.93 9.32 -11.10
CA LEU A 36 6.01 10.24 -9.95
C LEU A 36 6.84 9.64 -8.82
N SER A 37 6.68 8.35 -8.54
CA SER A 37 7.44 7.62 -7.52
C SER A 37 8.94 7.65 -7.80
N ILE A 38 9.36 7.41 -9.05
CA ILE A 38 10.77 7.50 -9.46
C ILE A 38 11.30 8.93 -9.31
N GLN A 39 10.52 9.94 -9.70
CA GLN A 39 10.90 11.33 -9.50
C GLN A 39 11.03 11.69 -8.01
N LEU A 40 10.17 11.12 -7.15
CA LEU A 40 10.21 11.30 -5.71
C LEU A 40 11.52 10.80 -5.12
N ILE A 41 12.00 9.63 -5.53
CA ILE A 41 13.29 9.07 -5.07
C ILE A 41 14.48 9.98 -5.41
N ARG A 42 14.36 10.87 -6.41
CA ARG A 42 15.40 11.89 -6.70
C ARG A 42 15.37 13.08 -5.74
N ARG A 43 14.25 13.29 -5.02
CA ARG A 43 14.03 14.41 -4.09
C ARG A 43 14.12 13.99 -2.62
N ILE A 44 13.79 12.73 -2.30
CA ILE A 44 13.88 12.15 -0.96
C ILE A 44 14.80 10.94 -0.95
N THR A 45 15.34 10.55 0.21
CA THR A 45 16.22 9.37 0.26
C THR A 45 15.44 8.10 -0.12
N PRO A 46 16.06 7.14 -0.83
CA PRO A 46 15.44 5.85 -1.15
C PRO A 46 14.89 5.14 0.09
N TYR A 47 15.57 5.35 1.22
CA TYR A 47 15.18 4.83 2.51
C TYR A 47 13.88 5.41 3.06
N SER A 48 13.69 6.73 2.95
CA SER A 48 12.43 7.38 3.33
C SER A 48 11.29 6.96 2.40
N PHE A 49 11.57 6.79 1.11
CA PHE A 49 10.59 6.33 0.13
C PHE A 49 10.06 4.93 0.45
N VAL A 50 10.94 3.96 0.69
CA VAL A 50 10.54 2.59 1.07
C VAL A 50 9.78 2.58 2.40
N MET A 51 10.12 3.48 3.33
CA MET A 51 9.37 3.62 4.58
C MET A 51 7.97 4.19 4.38
N ALA A 52 7.79 5.11 3.43
CA ALA A 52 6.47 5.62 3.07
C ALA A 52 5.61 4.54 2.39
N ILE A 53 6.19 3.70 1.52
CA ILE A 53 5.48 2.56 0.92
C ILE A 53 5.05 1.56 2.00
N ASN A 54 5.91 1.27 2.97
CA ASN A 54 5.55 0.37 4.08
C ASN A 54 4.38 0.90 4.94
N LEU A 55 4.01 2.18 4.82
CA LEU A 55 2.82 2.77 5.46
C LEU A 55 1.53 2.61 4.64
N GLU A 56 1.61 2.13 3.40
CA GLU A 56 0.45 1.88 2.53
C GLU A 56 -0.65 1.06 3.22
N PRO A 57 -0.36 -0.04 3.95
CA PRO A 57 -1.40 -0.79 4.67
C PRO A 57 -2.09 0.03 5.77
N ILE A 58 -1.38 0.93 6.46
CA ILE A 58 -1.96 1.78 7.49
C ILE A 58 -2.91 2.80 6.87
N TYR A 59 -2.49 3.48 5.79
CA TYR A 59 -3.35 4.45 5.11
C TYR A 59 -4.60 3.77 4.54
N ALA A 60 -4.48 2.54 4.03
CA ALA A 60 -5.62 1.75 3.57
C ALA A 60 -6.62 1.47 4.71
N ILE A 61 -6.15 1.07 5.90
CA ILE A 61 -7.02 0.84 7.07
C ILE A 61 -7.70 2.13 7.52
N LEU A 62 -6.96 3.23 7.61
CA LEU A 62 -7.52 4.53 8.00
C LEU A 62 -8.58 5.02 7.00
N LEU A 63 -8.31 4.87 5.70
CA LEU A 63 -9.25 5.25 4.64
C LEU A 63 -10.50 4.36 4.67
N ALA A 64 -10.34 3.05 4.90
CA ALA A 64 -11.46 2.12 5.03
C ALA A 64 -12.38 2.51 6.21
N LEU A 65 -11.81 2.82 7.38
CA LEU A 65 -12.57 3.29 8.53
C LEU A 65 -13.28 4.63 8.28
N ALA A 66 -12.71 5.52 7.45
CA ALA A 66 -13.30 6.81 7.13
C ALA A 66 -14.44 6.73 6.10
N ILE A 67 -14.34 5.84 5.11
CA ILE A 67 -15.34 5.71 4.02
C ILE A 67 -16.46 4.72 4.39
N TRP A 68 -16.15 3.66 5.15
CA TRP A 68 -17.10 2.64 5.59
C TRP A 68 -17.17 2.54 7.12
N PRO A 69 -17.61 3.60 7.82
CA PRO A 69 -17.76 3.56 9.28
C PRO A 69 -18.90 2.64 9.75
N GLU A 70 -19.85 2.32 8.86
CA GLU A 70 -21.03 1.50 9.14
C GLU A 70 -20.82 0.00 8.88
N SER A 71 -19.71 -0.42 8.25
CA SER A 71 -19.47 -1.85 8.07
C SER A 71 -19.20 -2.47 9.43
N GLU A 72 -20.18 -3.27 9.87
CA GLU A 72 -20.29 -4.11 11.05
C GLU A 72 -18.96 -4.52 11.70
N THR A 73 -19.00 -4.72 13.02
CA THR A 73 -17.94 -5.34 13.82
C THR A 73 -17.09 -6.29 12.99
N MET A 74 -15.91 -5.83 12.58
CA MET A 74 -15.00 -6.64 11.77
C MET A 74 -14.68 -7.93 12.54
N SER A 75 -14.40 -9.03 11.82
CA SER A 75 -14.09 -10.30 12.47
C SER A 75 -12.93 -10.14 13.46
N LEU A 76 -12.91 -10.95 14.53
CA LEU A 76 -11.81 -10.95 15.50
C LEU A 76 -10.43 -11.07 14.82
N GLU A 77 -10.34 -11.84 13.74
CA GLU A 77 -9.13 -12.01 12.92
C GLU A 77 -8.65 -10.70 12.27
N PHE A 78 -9.57 -9.87 11.79
CA PHE A 78 -9.23 -8.56 11.23
C PHE A 78 -8.60 -7.65 12.28
N TYR A 79 -9.13 -7.64 13.51
CA TYR A 79 -8.56 -6.84 14.59
C TYR A 79 -7.15 -7.29 14.97
N TYR A 80 -6.89 -8.59 15.03
CA TYR A 80 -5.54 -9.12 15.24
C TYR A 80 -4.58 -8.75 14.09
N GLY A 81 -5.03 -8.87 12.85
CA GLY A 81 -4.24 -8.49 11.67
C GLY A 81 -3.90 -7.01 11.66
N ALA A 82 -4.89 -6.13 11.89
CA ALA A 82 -4.70 -4.69 11.97
C ALA A 82 -3.74 -4.31 13.10
N ALA A 83 -3.92 -4.88 14.30
CA ALA A 83 -3.03 -4.66 15.43
C ALA A 83 -1.58 -5.11 15.14
N PHE A 84 -1.41 -6.26 14.46
CA PHE A 84 -0.10 -6.80 14.11
C PHE A 84 0.66 -5.91 13.10
N ILE A 85 -0.03 -5.44 12.05
CA ILE A 85 0.54 -4.53 11.04
C ILE A 85 1.00 -3.22 11.70
N VAL A 86 0.13 -2.63 12.53
CA VAL A 86 0.46 -1.40 13.28
C VAL A 86 1.66 -1.65 14.19
N ALA A 87 1.65 -2.73 14.98
CA ALA A 87 2.74 -3.07 15.89
C ALA A 87 4.10 -3.24 15.16
N MET A 88 4.14 -3.93 14.02
CA MET A 88 5.37 -4.13 13.26
C MET A 88 5.96 -2.82 12.72
N ILE A 89 5.11 -1.89 12.27
CA ILE A 89 5.55 -0.59 11.77
C ILE A 89 6.07 0.28 12.91
N PHE A 90 5.37 0.34 14.05
CA PHE A 90 5.85 1.08 15.23
C PHE A 90 7.15 0.50 15.76
N LEU A 91 7.30 -0.83 15.78
CA LEU A 91 8.53 -1.50 16.17
C LEU A 91 9.68 -1.13 15.22
N ASN A 92 9.45 -1.18 13.90
CA ASN A 92 10.43 -0.77 12.89
C ASN A 92 10.82 0.72 13.04
N SER A 93 9.86 1.60 13.29
CA SER A 93 10.09 3.02 13.56
C SER A 93 10.92 3.25 14.84
N TYR A 94 10.58 2.55 15.93
CA TYR A 94 11.28 2.64 17.21
C TYR A 94 12.74 2.13 17.15
N LEU A 95 12.96 0.99 16.48
CA LEU A 95 14.30 0.40 16.28
C LEU A 95 15.20 1.29 15.41
N LYS A 96 14.61 2.08 14.54
CA LYS A 96 15.31 2.99 13.63
C LYS A 96 15.68 4.31 14.30
N GLY A 97 14.87 4.81 15.24
CA GLY A 97 15.18 5.99 16.06
C GLY A 97 16.51 5.89 16.83
N LYS A 98 17.01 4.67 17.11
CA LYS A 98 18.28 4.45 17.82
C LYS A 98 19.52 4.30 16.93
N ARG A 99 19.37 4.18 15.61
CA ARG A 99 20.51 3.95 14.68
C ARG A 99 21.11 5.22 14.07
N GLY A 100 20.50 6.39 14.30
CA GLY A 100 21.06 7.68 13.90
C GLY A 100 22.34 8.09 14.63
N PHE A 101 22.69 7.42 15.74
CA PHE A 101 23.89 7.73 16.54
C PHE A 101 25.09 6.79 16.29
N MET A 102 24.90 5.61 15.70
CA MET A 102 25.98 4.60 15.60
C MET A 102 26.65 4.53 14.22
N GLY A 103 26.07 5.13 13.18
CA GLY A 103 26.60 5.06 11.80
C GLY A 103 27.73 6.05 11.47
N LYS A 104 28.04 7.00 12.37
CA LYS A 104 29.12 7.97 12.17
C LYS A 104 30.47 7.56 12.78
N GLN A 105 30.51 6.63 13.72
CA GLN A 105 31.76 6.32 14.44
C GLN A 105 32.82 5.57 13.63
N SER A 106 32.46 4.84 12.57
CA SER A 106 33.45 4.02 11.84
C SER A 106 34.22 4.76 10.74
N VAL A 107 33.79 5.96 10.32
CA VAL A 107 34.45 6.72 9.24
C VAL A 107 35.37 7.81 9.79
N ASP A 108 35.05 8.36 10.97
CA ASP A 108 35.86 9.41 11.60
C ASP A 108 37.09 8.87 12.36
N SER A 109 37.31 7.55 12.41
CA SER A 109 38.52 6.93 13.01
C SER A 109 39.64 6.64 11.99
N ILE A 110 39.40 6.87 10.69
CA ILE A 110 40.36 6.61 9.59
C ILE A 110 40.73 7.92 8.88
N ARG A 111 40.37 9.09 9.44
CA ARG A 111 40.78 10.40 8.94
C ARG A 111 41.54 11.19 10.00
#